data_AF-K0VK55-F1
#
_entry.id   AF-K0VK55-F1
#
_cell.length_a   1.000
_cell.length_b   1.000
_cell.length_c   1.000
_cell.angle_alpha   90.00
_cell.angle_beta   90.00
_cell.angle_gamma   90.00
#
_symmetry.space_group_name_H-M   'P 1'
#
loop_
_entity.id
_entity.type
_entity.pdbx_description
1 polymer ?
#
loop_
_entity_poly.entity_id
_entity_poly.type
_entity_poly.pdbx_seq_one_letter_code
_entity_poly.pdbx_strand_id
1 'polypeptide(L)'
;MSESAGGVFDYVGIVAVLLLVAANGFFVAAEFALVSVRRSRVAELTAAGRMNASALQRAVDNLDANLAATQLGITISSLALGWVGEPALAHLIEPLLSWLPGQWAATGAHTVAIVIAFVIITALHI
;
A
#
# COMPACT_ATOMS: atom_id res chain seq x y z
N MET A 1 5.00 16.80 31.06
CA MET A 1 5.72 17.04 29.78
C MET A 1 5.74 15.79 28.89
N SER A 2 4.60 15.10 28.72
CA SER A 2 4.51 13.85 27.91
C SER A 2 3.29 13.82 26.98
N GLU A 3 2.71 14.97 26.63
CA GLU A 3 1.55 15.05 25.73
C GLU A 3 1.92 15.46 24.30
N SER A 4 3.11 16.05 24.08
CA SER A 4 3.54 16.52 22.75
C SER A 4 4.16 15.44 21.86
N ALA A 5 4.50 14.27 22.43
CA ALA A 5 5.09 13.17 21.66
C ALA A 5 4.02 12.40 20.87
N GLY A 6 2.85 12.11 21.47
CA GLY A 6 1.79 11.31 20.85
C GLY A 6 1.30 11.87 19.51
N GLY A 7 0.97 13.17 19.47
CA GLY A 7 0.43 13.79 18.25
C GLY A 7 1.36 13.72 17.04
N VAL A 8 2.68 13.94 17.22
CA VAL A 8 3.64 13.89 16.10
C VAL A 8 3.81 12.46 15.59
N PHE A 9 3.85 11.46 16.47
CA PHE A 9 3.90 10.06 16.07
C PHE A 9 2.63 9.62 15.34
N ASP A 10 1.46 10.13 15.74
CA ASP A 10 0.19 9.83 15.07
C ASP A 10 0.10 10.48 13.68
N TYR A 11 0.50 11.75 13.52
CA TYR A 11 0.54 12.39 12.20
C TYR A 11 1.56 11.73 11.27
N VAL A 12 2.74 11.39 11.78
CA VAL A 12 3.77 10.64 11.01
C VAL A 12 3.25 9.27 10.62
N GLY A 13 2.55 8.56 11.52
CA GLY A 13 1.92 7.27 11.25
C GLY A 13 0.86 7.34 10.16
N ILE A 14 -0.03 8.34 10.21
CA ILE A 14 -1.07 8.55 9.19
C ILE A 14 -0.45 8.88 7.83
N VAL A 15 0.56 9.75 7.79
CA VAL A 15 1.28 10.07 6.54
C VAL A 15 1.99 8.83 5.99
N ALA A 16 2.62 8.02 6.85
CA ALA A 16 3.26 6.78 6.45
C ALA A 16 2.24 5.77 5.89
N VAL A 17 1.07 5.62 6.53
CA VAL A 17 -0.04 4.79 6.02
C VAL A 17 -0.49 5.26 4.64
N LEU A 18 -0.71 6.56 4.44
CA LEU A 18 -1.10 7.11 3.14
C LEU A 18 -0.06 6.85 2.05
N LEU A 19 1.23 7.03 2.36
CA LEU A 19 2.31 6.74 1.43
C LEU A 19 2.41 5.24 1.10
N LEU A 20 2.21 4.36 2.08
CA LEU A 20 2.22 2.91 1.89
C LEU A 20 1.03 2.41 1.07
N VAL A 21 -0.16 3.01 1.24
CA VAL A 21 -1.33 2.75 0.39
C VAL A 21 -1.08 3.23 -1.04
N ALA A 22 -0.54 4.44 -1.21
CA ALA A 22 -0.17 4.96 -2.53
C ALA A 22 0.89 4.10 -3.21
N ALA A 23 1.87 3.59 -2.47
CA ALA A 23 2.88 2.66 -2.97
C ALA A 23 2.25 1.34 -3.45
N ASN A 24 1.33 0.75 -2.68
CA ASN A 24 0.58 -0.43 -3.12
C ASN A 24 -0.17 -0.17 -4.42
N GLY A 25 -0.95 0.91 -4.49
CA GLY A 25 -1.69 1.28 -5.70
C GLY A 25 -0.77 1.53 -6.91
N PHE A 26 0.41 2.11 -6.69
CA PHE A 26 1.43 2.27 -7.72
C PHE A 26 1.93 0.93 -8.26
N PHE A 27 2.25 -0.03 -7.39
CA PHE A 27 2.71 -1.35 -7.83
C PHE A 27 1.64 -2.12 -8.60
N VAL A 28 0.39 -2.08 -8.14
CA VAL A 28 -0.75 -2.68 -8.83
C VAL A 28 -0.94 -2.05 -10.21
N ALA A 29 -0.95 -0.71 -10.28
CA ALA A 29 -1.05 0.00 -11.56
C ALA A 29 0.11 -0.34 -12.51
N ALA A 30 1.34 -0.47 -12.00
CA ALA A 30 2.50 -0.85 -12.78
C ALA A 30 2.39 -2.29 -13.32
N GLU A 31 1.93 -3.24 -12.49
CA GLU A 31 1.69 -4.63 -12.88
C GLU A 31 0.66 -4.70 -14.01
N PHE A 32 -0.51 -4.09 -13.85
CA PHE A 32 -1.55 -4.06 -14.88
C PHE A 32 -1.12 -3.32 -16.14
N ALA A 33 -0.34 -2.23 -16.03
CA ALA A 33 0.21 -1.52 -17.18
C ALA A 33 1.18 -2.41 -17.98
N LEU A 34 2.05 -3.16 -17.29
CA LEU A 34 2.98 -4.10 -17.92
C LEU A 34 2.26 -5.26 -18.61
N VAL A 35 1.25 -5.85 -17.95
CA VAL A 35 0.49 -6.98 -18.51
C VAL A 35 -0.40 -6.56 -19.69
N SER A 36 -0.95 -5.34 -19.68
CA SER A 36 -1.85 -4.85 -20.74
C SER A 36 -1.14 -4.36 -22.00
N VAL A 37 0.15 -4.06 -21.91
CA VAL A 37 0.95 -3.54 -23.03
C VAL A 37 1.25 -4.63 -24.06
N ARG A 38 0.99 -4.33 -25.34
CA ARG A 38 1.33 -5.22 -26.46
C ARG A 38 2.77 -5.01 -26.92
N ARG A 39 3.54 -6.09 -27.01
CA ARG A 39 4.94 -6.09 -27.47
C ARG A 39 5.13 -5.39 -28.82
N SER A 40 4.23 -5.63 -29.77
CA SER A 40 4.27 -5.01 -31.11
C SER A 40 4.18 -3.48 -31.04
N ARG A 41 3.30 -2.95 -30.18
CA ARG A 41 3.14 -1.50 -30.00
C ARG A 41 4.38 -0.86 -29.38
N VAL A 42 5.04 -1.56 -28.47
CA VAL A 42 6.30 -1.08 -27.88
C VAL A 42 7.42 -1.07 -28.92
N ALA A 43 7.52 -2.11 -29.74
CA ALA A 43 8.49 -2.16 -30.83
C ALA A 43 8.29 -1.01 -31.83
N GLU A 44 7.04 -0.67 -32.18
CA GLU A 44 6.71 0.51 -33.00
C GLU A 44 7.18 1.82 -32.34
N LEU A 45 6.94 1.98 -31.03
CA LEU A 45 7.35 3.17 -30.29
C LEU A 45 8.87 3.31 -30.21
N THR A 46 9.60 2.20 -30.07
CA THR A 46 11.07 2.20 -30.11
C THR A 46 11.57 2.56 -31.50
N ALA A 47 10.98 1.98 -32.56
CA ALA A 47 11.32 2.30 -33.94
C ALA A 47 11.04 3.78 -34.29
N ALA A 48 10.00 4.37 -33.69
CA ALA A 48 9.67 5.79 -33.80
C ALA A 48 10.58 6.71 -32.97
N GLY A 49 11.59 6.17 -32.26
CA GLY A 49 12.56 6.94 -31.48
C GLY A 49 11.95 7.65 -30.26
N ARG A 50 10.82 7.19 -29.73
CA ARG A 50 10.18 7.85 -28.58
C ARG A 50 11.01 7.72 -27.32
N MET A 51 11.06 8.80 -26.54
CA MET A 51 11.69 8.79 -25.21
C MET A 51 11.09 7.68 -24.35
N ASN A 52 11.94 7.00 -23.58
CA ASN A 52 11.60 5.87 -22.71
C ASN A 52 11.08 4.60 -23.40
N ALA A 53 10.92 4.57 -24.73
CA ALA A 53 10.44 3.38 -25.45
C ALA A 53 11.42 2.19 -25.33
N SER A 54 12.73 2.44 -25.36
CA SER A 54 13.74 1.40 -25.15
C SER A 54 13.70 0.82 -23.72
N ALA A 55 13.41 1.65 -22.71
CA ALA A 55 13.25 1.20 -21.33
C ALA A 55 11.98 0.33 -21.18
N LEU A 56 10.86 0.77 -21.75
CA LEU A 56 9.62 0.00 -21.78
C LEU A 56 9.81 -1.33 -22.54
N GLN A 57 10.56 -1.34 -23.63
CA GLN A 57 10.86 -2.57 -24.37
C GLN A 57 11.62 -3.57 -23.52
N ARG A 58 12.67 -3.14 -22.81
CA ARG A 58 13.40 -4.00 -21.87
C ARG A 58 12.51 -4.54 -20.75
N ALA A 59 11.60 -3.70 -20.23
CA ALA A 59 10.67 -4.08 -19.18
C ALA A 59 9.67 -5.15 -19.68
N VAL A 60 9.15 -4.97 -20.89
CA VAL A 60 8.23 -5.92 -21.52
C VAL A 60 8.95 -7.21 -21.96
N ASP A 61 10.22 -7.12 -22.35
CA ASP A 61 11.03 -8.30 -22.71
C ASP A 61 11.29 -9.19 -21.50
N ASN A 62 11.48 -8.60 -20.31
CA ASN A 62 11.66 -9.30 -19.05
C ASN A 62 10.42 -9.18 -18.15
N LEU A 63 9.23 -9.39 -18.71
CA LEU A 63 7.95 -9.28 -18.00
C LEU A 63 7.97 -10.05 -16.68
N ASP A 64 8.38 -11.32 -16.68
CA ASP A 64 8.35 -12.18 -15.49
C ASP A 64 9.16 -11.59 -14.33
N ALA A 65 10.35 -11.04 -14.61
CA ALA A 65 11.19 -10.42 -13.59
C ALA A 65 10.58 -9.12 -13.06
N ASN A 66 9.95 -8.32 -13.92
CA ASN A 66 9.29 -7.09 -13.50
C ASN A 66 8.01 -7.37 -12.69
N LEU A 67 7.23 -8.39 -13.09
CA LEU A 67 6.05 -8.85 -12.34
C LEU A 67 6.45 -9.40 -10.96
N ALA A 68 7.52 -10.19 -10.89
CA ALA A 68 8.04 -10.67 -9.61
C ALA A 68 8.49 -9.51 -8.71
N ALA A 69 9.10 -8.47 -9.28
CA ALA A 69 9.50 -7.28 -8.53
C ALA A 69 8.30 -6.47 -8.03
N THR A 70 7.24 -6.29 -8.83
CA THR A 70 6.02 -5.60 -8.39
C THR A 70 5.29 -6.37 -7.30
N GLN A 71 5.21 -7.71 -7.41
CA GLN A 71 4.58 -8.56 -6.40
C GLN A 71 5.36 -8.58 -5.07
N LEU A 72 6.69 -8.59 -5.13
CA LEU A 72 7.54 -8.39 -3.95
C LEU A 72 7.28 -7.01 -3.32
N GLY A 73 7.20 -5.96 -4.15
CA GLY A 73 6.89 -4.59 -3.72
C GLY A 73 5.54 -4.48 -3.03
N ILE A 74 4.51 -5.11 -3.59
CA ILE A 74 3.18 -5.24 -2.98
C ILE A 74 3.27 -5.92 -1.61
N THR A 75 4.00 -7.04 -1.53
CA THR A 75 4.14 -7.81 -0.30
C THR A 75 4.82 -6.99 0.80
N ILE A 76 5.95 -6.36 0.49
CA ILE A 76 6.69 -5.52 1.44
C ILE A 76 5.84 -4.32 1.88
N SER A 77 5.15 -3.68 0.93
CA SER A 77 4.28 -2.54 1.23
C SER A 77 3.10 -2.94 2.10
N SER A 78 2.52 -4.12 1.88
CA SER A 78 1.41 -4.67 2.67
C SER A 78 1.84 -5.05 4.08
N LEU A 79 3.02 -5.68 4.24
CA LEU A 79 3.59 -5.97 5.56
C LEU A 79 3.92 -4.69 6.34
N ALA A 80 4.55 -3.71 5.68
CA ALA A 80 4.85 -2.42 6.29
C ALA A 80 3.56 -1.67 6.69
N LEU A 81 2.52 -1.73 5.85
CA LEU A 81 1.23 -1.14 6.13
C LEU A 81 0.53 -1.82 7.31
N GLY A 82 0.64 -3.14 7.46
CA GLY A 82 0.18 -3.85 8.65
C GLY A 82 0.91 -3.39 9.91
N TRP A 83 2.25 -3.34 9.87
CA TRP A 83 3.08 -2.93 11.01
C TRP A 83 2.81 -1.47 11.43
N VAL A 84 2.74 -0.55 10.47
CA VAL A 84 2.54 0.89 10.75
C VAL A 84 1.06 1.21 11.02
N GLY A 85 0.15 0.51 10.35
CA GLY A 85 -1.29 0.71 10.45
C GLY A 85 -1.86 0.25 11.79
N GLU A 86 -1.34 -0.84 12.37
CA GLU A 86 -1.79 -1.37 13.66
C GLU A 86 -1.82 -0.32 14.78
N PRO A 87 -0.70 0.32 15.17
CA PRO A 87 -0.70 1.31 16.25
C PRO A 87 -1.49 2.59 15.90
N ALA A 88 -1.45 3.02 14.63
CA ALA A 88 -2.16 4.21 14.19
C ALA A 88 -3.69 4.03 14.23
N LEU A 89 -4.20 2.86 13.86
CA LEU A 89 -5.62 2.55 13.98
C LEU A 89 -6.05 2.29 15.43
N ALA A 90 -5.18 1.69 16.26
CA ALA A 90 -5.45 1.44 17.67
C ALA A 90 -5.82 2.73 18.41
N HIS A 91 -4.98 3.76 18.30
CA HIS A 91 -5.20 5.06 18.94
C HIS A 91 -6.43 5.79 18.40
N LEU A 92 -6.76 5.63 17.11
CA LEU A 92 -7.93 6.27 16.52
C LEU A 92 -9.25 5.66 17.01
N ILE A 93 -9.24 4.37 17.33
CA ILE A 93 -10.44 3.59 17.66
C ILE A 93 -10.64 3.45 19.18
N GLU A 94 -9.57 3.55 19.99
CA GLU A 94 -9.61 3.65 21.45
C GLU A 94 -10.68 4.63 22.01
N PRO A 95 -10.77 5.90 21.56
CA PRO A 95 -11.77 6.84 22.07
C PRO A 95 -13.21 6.44 21.73
N LEU A 96 -13.41 5.76 20.60
CA LEU A 96 -14.71 5.24 20.17
C LEU A 96 -15.14 3.98 20.93
N LEU A 97 -14.26 3.32 21.69
CA LEU A 97 -14.59 2.16 22.55
C LEU A 97 -14.52 2.43 24.05
N SER A 98 -14.37 3.70 24.45
CA SER A 98 -14.37 4.16 25.85
C SER A 98 -15.62 3.79 26.68
N TRP A 99 -16.74 3.48 26.02
CA TRP A 99 -18.00 2.96 26.60
C TRP A 99 -18.03 1.45 26.94
N LEU A 100 -17.05 0.63 26.51
CA LEU A 100 -17.01 -0.81 26.86
C LEU A 100 -16.11 -1.08 28.09
N PRO A 101 -16.42 -2.08 28.94
CA PRO A 101 -15.60 -2.40 30.11
C PRO A 101 -14.22 -2.98 29.73
N GLY A 102 -13.17 -2.23 30.06
CA GLY A 102 -11.79 -2.63 30.37
C GLY A 102 -11.08 -3.64 29.46
N GLN A 103 -11.43 -4.92 29.60
CA GLN A 103 -10.65 -6.04 29.04
C GLN A 103 -11.18 -6.58 27.70
N TRP A 104 -12.44 -6.28 27.33
CA TRP A 104 -13.04 -6.67 26.05
C TRP A 104 -13.05 -5.53 25.03
N ALA A 105 -13.02 -4.28 25.52
CA ALA A 105 -13.01 -3.06 24.72
C ALA A 105 -11.72 -2.96 23.89
N ALA A 106 -10.56 -3.08 24.53
CA ALA A 106 -9.26 -2.92 23.86
C ALA A 106 -9.01 -3.98 22.79
N THR A 107 -9.28 -5.26 23.09
CA THR A 107 -9.02 -6.37 22.16
C THR A 107 -10.06 -6.41 21.02
N GLY A 108 -11.33 -6.12 21.31
CA GLY A 108 -12.40 -6.08 20.31
C GLY A 108 -12.29 -4.87 19.37
N ALA A 109 -11.95 -3.71 19.93
CA ALA A 109 -11.62 -2.49 19.18
C ALA A 109 -10.55 -2.76 18.13
N HIS A 110 -9.42 -3.32 18.60
CA HIS A 110 -8.25 -3.56 17.77
C HIS A 110 -8.54 -4.56 16.65
N THR A 111 -9.32 -5.60 16.96
CA THR A 111 -9.70 -6.61 15.98
C THR A 111 -10.65 -6.04 14.92
N VAL A 112 -11.66 -5.25 15.30
CA VAL A 112 -12.61 -4.64 14.36
C VAL A 112 -11.93 -3.55 13.53
N ALA A 113 -11.05 -2.76 14.14
CA ALA A 113 -10.17 -1.79 13.50
C ALA A 113 -9.35 -2.43 12.38
N ILE A 114 -8.62 -3.49 12.72
CA ILE A 114 -7.80 -4.26 11.80
C ILE A 114 -8.68 -4.84 10.70
N VAL A 115 -9.84 -5.42 11.00
CA VAL A 115 -10.73 -5.97 9.98
C VAL A 115 -11.26 -4.90 9.03
N ILE A 116 -11.65 -3.72 9.52
CA ILE A 116 -12.17 -2.63 8.66
C ILE A 116 -11.06 -2.00 7.82
N ALA A 117 -9.90 -1.70 8.40
CA ALA A 117 -8.75 -1.22 7.63
C ALA A 117 -8.30 -2.27 6.62
N PHE A 118 -8.23 -3.53 7.02
CA PHE A 118 -7.86 -4.62 6.13
C PHE A 118 -8.89 -4.77 5.00
N VAL A 119 -10.19 -4.65 5.26
CA VAL A 119 -11.23 -4.67 4.22
C VAL A 119 -11.12 -3.47 3.28
N ILE A 120 -10.89 -2.25 3.80
CA ILE A 120 -10.74 -1.05 2.98
C ILE A 120 -9.47 -1.12 2.14
N ILE A 121 -8.35 -1.51 2.75
CA ILE A 121 -7.06 -1.69 2.09
C ILE A 121 -7.17 -2.80 1.04
N THR A 122 -7.77 -3.94 1.38
CA THR A 122 -8.00 -5.06 0.44
C THR A 122 -8.93 -4.65 -0.70
N ALA A 123 -9.98 -3.86 -0.43
CA ALA A 123 -10.88 -3.36 -1.46
C ALA A 123 -10.24 -2.30 -2.37
N LEU A 124 -9.30 -1.52 -1.85
CA LEU A 124 -8.47 -0.59 -2.64
C LEU A 124 -7.28 -1.27 -3.33
N HIS A 125 -6.91 -2.46 -2.86
CA HIS A 125 -5.84 -3.31 -3.39
C HIS A 125 -6.30 -4.13 -4.60
N ILE A 126 -7.61 -4.36 -4.73
CA ILE A 126 -8.26 -5.03 -5.88
C ILE A 126 -8.56 -4.04 -6.99
#